data_AF-A0AAP2CMI2-F1
#
_entry.id   AF-A0AAP2CMI2-F1
#
_cell.length_a   1.000
_cell.length_b   1.000
_cell.length_c   1.000
_cell.angle_alpha   90.00
_cell.angle_beta   90.00
_cell.angle_gamma   90.00
#
_symmetry.space_group_name_H-M   'P 1'
#
loop_
_entity.id
_entity.type
_entity.pdbx_description
1 polymer ?
#
loop_
_entity_poly.entity_id
_entity_poly.type
_entity_poly.pdbx_seq_one_letter_code
_entity_poly.pdbx_strand_id
1 'polypeptide(L)'
;MVRELKNMPAEGHFERGRVDVTTGAVWIYVSRAMAHGHPMGRLNWVLYLIIGYFAAGAAVKLSVWGQGGPALMFWGAILGIMTAIGLALRVPWALILAVAQAGLSVAFLAFSLTAGGSLATLAEAVVGILIVMYLIDGQRPNLAYRYRYRSYQGEAEE
;
A
#
# COMPACT_ATOMS: atom_id res chain seq x y z
N MET A 1 -7.38 -13.93 15.31
CA MET A 1 -6.52 -13.51 14.17
C MET A 1 -5.14 -13.02 14.62
N VAL A 2 -4.99 -12.52 15.86
CA VAL A 2 -3.68 -12.12 16.44
C VAL A 2 -2.79 -13.32 16.80
N ARG A 3 -3.40 -14.48 17.11
CA ARG A 3 -2.72 -15.75 17.48
C ARG A 3 -1.64 -16.24 16.51
N GLU A 4 -1.72 -15.92 15.22
CA GLU A 4 -0.71 -16.34 14.23
C GLU A 4 0.60 -15.53 14.28
N LEU A 5 0.56 -14.29 14.79
CA LEU A 5 1.77 -13.46 14.96
C LEU A 5 2.61 -13.91 16.17
N LYS A 6 2.05 -14.74 17.06
CA LYS A 6 2.74 -15.32 18.23
C LYS A 6 3.81 -16.37 17.84
N ASN A 7 3.77 -16.90 16.61
CA ASN A 7 4.64 -17.97 16.13
C ASN A 7 5.78 -17.50 15.21
N MET A 8 6.24 -16.25 15.31
CA MET A 8 7.43 -15.81 14.57
C MET A 8 8.69 -16.53 15.08
N PRO A 9 9.65 -16.87 14.20
CA PRO A 9 10.88 -17.54 14.61
C PRO A 9 11.64 -16.72 15.66
N ALA A 10 12.13 -17.40 16.71
CA ALA A 10 12.79 -16.78 17.86
C ALA A 10 14.09 -16.04 17.51
N GLU A 11 14.69 -16.35 16.36
CA GLU A 11 15.95 -15.78 15.90
C GLU A 11 15.70 -14.62 14.91
N GLY A 12 15.95 -13.39 15.39
CA GLY A 12 15.89 -12.17 14.60
C GLY A 12 15.97 -10.93 15.48
N HIS A 13 16.30 -9.78 14.88
CA HIS A 13 16.35 -8.50 15.58
C HIS A 13 14.92 -7.97 15.74
N PHE A 14 14.43 -7.91 16.99
CA PHE A 14 13.13 -7.34 17.32
C PHE A 14 13.33 -5.99 18.03
N GLU A 15 13.06 -4.90 17.34
CA GLU A 15 13.03 -3.58 17.98
C GLU A 15 11.60 -3.27 18.39
N ARG A 16 11.37 -3.03 19.68
CA ARG A 16 10.10 -2.51 20.18
C ARG A 16 10.10 -1.00 20.06
N GLY A 17 9.11 -0.48 19.35
CA GLY A 17 8.82 0.95 19.30
C GLY A 17 8.18 1.45 20.59
N ARG A 18 7.85 2.74 20.61
CA ARG A 18 7.13 3.37 21.72
C ARG A 18 5.72 2.78 21.83
N VAL A 19 5.25 2.60 23.06
CA VAL A 19 3.87 2.21 23.37
C VAL A 19 2.94 3.37 23.01
N ASP A 20 1.89 3.08 22.24
CA ASP A 20 0.79 4.00 22.02
C ASP A 20 -0.03 4.11 23.31
N VAL A 21 -0.05 5.30 23.89
CA VAL A 21 -0.73 5.60 25.17
C VAL A 21 -2.25 5.44 25.04
N THR A 22 -2.81 5.59 23.85
CA THR A 22 -4.25 5.56 23.61
C THR A 22 -4.75 4.14 23.39
N THR A 23 -3.99 3.32 22.64
CA THR A 23 -4.44 1.97 22.25
C THR A 23 -3.69 0.84 22.95
N GLY A 24 -2.64 1.14 23.73
CA GLY A 24 -1.75 0.13 24.34
C GLY A 24 -0.95 -0.68 23.30
N ALA A 25 -0.93 -0.24 22.05
CA ALA A 25 -0.29 -0.96 20.95
C ALA A 25 1.20 -0.61 20.87
N VAL A 26 2.03 -1.62 20.63
CA VAL A 26 3.47 -1.45 20.38
C VAL A 26 3.78 -1.96 18.98
N TRP A 27 4.44 -1.11 18.19
CA TRP A 27 5.01 -1.54 16.91
C TRP A 27 6.27 -2.36 17.18
N ILE A 28 6.30 -3.59 16.67
CA ILE A 28 7.48 -4.45 16.69
C ILE A 28 8.04 -4.49 15.27
N TYR A 29 9.29 -4.08 15.13
CA TYR A 29 10.03 -4.13 13.87
C TYR A 29 10.74 -5.48 13.73
N VAL A 30 10.74 -6.02 12.52
CA VAL A 30 11.34 -7.31 12.16
C VAL A 30 12.25 -7.15 10.95
N SER A 31 13.14 -8.12 10.75
CA SER A 31 13.97 -8.15 9.54
C SER A 31 13.14 -8.42 8.28
N ARG A 32 13.63 -7.96 7.13
CA ARG A 32 12.98 -8.21 5.82
C ARG A 32 12.79 -9.70 5.53
N ALA A 33 13.78 -10.53 5.86
CA ALA A 33 13.73 -11.97 5.65
C ALA A 33 12.60 -12.61 6.47
N MET A 34 12.47 -12.22 7.74
CA MET A 34 11.42 -12.69 8.63
C MET A 34 10.03 -12.27 8.15
N ALA A 35 9.87 -10.99 7.78
CA ALA A 35 8.63 -10.48 7.22
C ALA A 35 8.20 -11.25 5.96
N HIS A 36 9.12 -11.45 5.02
CA HIS A 36 8.80 -12.09 3.74
C HIS A 36 8.55 -13.60 3.84
N GLY A 37 9.18 -14.27 4.82
CA GLY A 37 8.97 -15.69 5.12
C GLY A 37 7.65 -15.95 5.86
N HIS A 38 7.12 -14.97 6.58
CA HIS A 38 5.88 -15.11 7.31
C HIS A 38 4.66 -15.16 6.38
N PRO A 39 3.67 -16.05 6.60
CA PRO A 39 2.45 -16.13 5.78
C PRO A 39 1.70 -14.79 5.63
N MET A 40 1.76 -13.93 6.63
CA MET A 40 1.14 -12.59 6.58
C MET A 40 1.95 -11.55 5.80
N GLY A 41 3.26 -11.75 5.59
CA GLY A 41 4.08 -10.88 4.74
C GLY A 41 4.14 -11.34 3.28
N ARG A 42 3.43 -12.44 2.93
CA ARG A 42 3.18 -12.85 1.54
C ARG A 42 2.02 -12.06 0.95
N LEU A 43 2.06 -11.89 -0.37
CA LEU A 43 0.96 -11.26 -1.12
C LEU A 43 -0.29 -12.14 -1.03
N ASN A 44 -1.41 -11.53 -0.66
CA ASN A 44 -2.72 -12.16 -0.72
C ASN A 44 -3.49 -11.66 -1.95
N TRP A 45 -4.66 -12.25 -2.21
CA TRP A 45 -5.51 -11.86 -3.33
C TRP A 45 -5.86 -10.36 -3.34
N VAL A 46 -6.09 -9.74 -2.17
CA VAL A 46 -6.36 -8.30 -2.06
C VAL A 46 -5.17 -7.47 -2.57
N LEU A 47 -3.94 -7.82 -2.18
CA LEU A 47 -2.73 -7.16 -2.66
C LEU A 47 -2.54 -7.37 -4.17
N TYR A 48 -2.87 -8.57 -4.69
CA TYR A 48 -2.85 -8.81 -6.13
C TYR A 48 -3.89 -7.95 -6.87
N LEU A 49 -5.09 -7.75 -6.32
CA LEU A 49 -6.06 -6.82 -6.90
C LEU A 49 -5.56 -5.38 -6.92
N ILE A 50 -4.89 -4.93 -5.86
CA ILE A 50 -4.29 -3.59 -5.82
C ILE A 50 -3.17 -3.45 -6.85
N ILE A 51 -2.30 -4.46 -6.97
CA ILE A 51 -1.26 -4.49 -8.01
C ILE A 51 -1.91 -4.44 -9.40
N GLY A 52 -2.93 -5.25 -9.64
CA GLY A 52 -3.69 -5.29 -10.88
C GLY A 52 -4.35 -3.95 -11.20
N TYR A 53 -4.91 -3.26 -10.19
CA TYR A 53 -5.49 -1.93 -10.35
C TYR A 53 -4.47 -0.91 -10.87
N PHE A 54 -3.29 -0.83 -10.26
CA PHE A 54 -2.24 0.08 -10.72
C PHE A 54 -1.69 -0.29 -12.11
N ALA A 55 -1.52 -1.60 -12.38
CA ALA A 55 -1.06 -2.07 -13.67
C ALA A 55 -2.08 -1.77 -14.80
N ALA A 56 -3.35 -2.05 -14.56
CA ALA A 56 -4.43 -1.77 -15.50
C ALA A 56 -4.60 -0.26 -15.73
N GLY A 57 -4.60 0.54 -14.65
CA GLY A 57 -4.66 2.00 -14.74
C GLY A 57 -3.48 2.58 -15.54
N ALA A 58 -2.28 2.03 -15.38
CA ALA A 58 -1.13 2.43 -16.17
C ALA A 58 -1.26 2.03 -17.66
N ALA A 59 -1.78 0.84 -17.96
CA ALA A 59 -2.02 0.40 -19.33
C ALA A 59 -3.05 1.31 -20.04
N VAL A 60 -4.12 1.71 -19.34
CA VAL A 60 -5.10 2.68 -19.86
C VAL A 60 -4.43 4.03 -20.13
N LYS A 61 -3.67 4.58 -19.17
CA LYS A 61 -2.95 5.85 -19.33
C LYS A 61 -1.96 5.82 -20.51
N LEU A 62 -1.24 4.72 -20.68
CA LEU A 62 -0.32 4.53 -21.80
C LEU A 62 -1.05 4.42 -23.14
N SER A 63 -2.18 3.74 -23.18
CA SER A 63 -3.04 3.65 -24.38
C SER A 63 -3.59 5.02 -24.79
N VAL A 64 -4.05 5.83 -23.84
CA VAL A 64 -4.52 7.20 -24.10
C VAL A 64 -3.38 8.07 -24.61
N TRP A 65 -2.19 7.99 -24.01
CA TRP A 65 -1.01 8.72 -24.49
C TRP A 65 -0.62 8.30 -25.92
N GLY A 66 -0.58 6.99 -26.21
CA GLY A 66 -0.25 6.46 -27.54
C GLY A 66 -1.20 6.90 -28.65
N GLN A 67 -2.43 7.32 -28.31
CA GLN A 67 -3.42 7.88 -29.23
C GLN A 67 -3.30 9.41 -29.40
N GLY A 68 -2.21 10.03 -28.92
CA GLY A 68 -1.99 11.48 -28.96
C GLY A 68 -2.43 12.21 -27.69
N GLY A 69 -2.68 11.48 -26.60
CA GLY A 69 -3.00 12.06 -25.30
C GLY A 69 -1.83 12.86 -24.69
N PRO A 70 -2.10 13.68 -23.65
CA PRO A 70 -1.09 14.57 -23.09
C PRO A 70 0.06 13.79 -22.44
N ALA A 71 1.28 14.37 -22.46
CA ALA A 71 2.48 13.77 -21.86
C ALA A 71 2.31 13.41 -20.37
N LEU A 72 1.40 14.07 -19.66
CA LEU A 72 1.07 13.76 -18.28
C LEU A 72 0.49 12.34 -18.11
N MET A 73 -0.20 11.80 -19.13
CA MET A 73 -0.68 10.42 -19.13
C MET A 73 0.49 9.42 -19.18
N PHE A 74 1.52 9.72 -19.96
CA PHE A 74 2.74 8.91 -20.00
C PHE A 74 3.41 8.86 -18.61
N TRP A 75 3.66 10.00 -17.99
CA TRP A 75 4.27 10.05 -16.66
C TRP A 75 3.40 9.38 -15.58
N GLY A 76 2.08 9.56 -15.67
CA GLY A 76 1.12 8.86 -14.81
C GLY A 76 1.16 7.35 -14.99
N ALA A 77 1.35 6.86 -16.22
CA ALA A 77 1.52 5.45 -16.51
C ALA A 77 2.84 4.89 -15.94
N ILE A 78 3.96 5.60 -16.13
CA ILE A 78 5.26 5.21 -15.55
C ILE A 78 5.16 5.09 -14.03
N LEU A 79 4.57 6.08 -13.37
CA LEU A 79 4.35 6.04 -11.93
C LEU A 79 3.50 4.83 -11.51
N GLY A 80 2.45 4.51 -12.29
CA GLY A 80 1.57 3.37 -12.02
C GLY A 80 2.30 2.03 -12.18
N ILE A 81 3.10 1.87 -13.23
CA ILE A 81 3.94 0.68 -13.46
C ILE A 81 4.94 0.51 -12.31
N MET A 82 5.65 1.58 -11.94
CA MET A 82 6.59 1.54 -10.83
C MET A 82 5.89 1.15 -9.52
N THR A 83 4.70 1.70 -9.26
CA THR A 83 3.90 1.34 -8.08
C THR A 83 3.53 -0.14 -8.09
N ALA A 84 3.02 -0.66 -9.21
CA ALA A 84 2.64 -2.07 -9.34
C ALA A 84 3.85 -3.00 -9.15
N ILE A 85 4.98 -2.69 -9.78
CA ILE A 85 6.23 -3.45 -9.63
C ILE A 85 6.72 -3.40 -8.18
N GLY A 86 6.74 -2.22 -7.58
CA GLY A 86 7.16 -2.06 -6.19
C GLY A 86 6.27 -2.85 -5.22
N LEU A 87 4.96 -2.83 -5.45
CA LEU A 87 4.02 -3.59 -4.64
C LEU A 87 4.22 -5.11 -4.82
N ALA A 88 4.45 -5.58 -6.05
CA ALA A 88 4.73 -6.98 -6.34
C ALA A 88 6.06 -7.46 -5.73
N LEU A 89 7.09 -6.62 -5.75
CA LEU A 89 8.40 -6.90 -5.17
C LEU A 89 8.45 -6.72 -3.64
N ARG A 90 7.36 -6.27 -3.02
CA ARG A 90 7.28 -5.99 -1.58
C ARG A 90 8.36 -5.03 -1.10
N VAL A 91 8.56 -3.93 -1.82
CA VAL A 91 9.55 -2.91 -1.48
C VAL A 91 8.90 -1.70 -0.79
N PRO A 92 9.54 -1.11 0.25
CA PRO A 92 8.91 -0.05 1.05
C PRO A 92 8.53 1.20 0.26
N TRP A 93 9.32 1.58 -0.75
CA TRP A 93 9.08 2.77 -1.56
C TRP A 93 7.79 2.69 -2.37
N ALA A 94 7.24 1.49 -2.59
CA ALA A 94 5.97 1.31 -3.28
C ALA A 94 4.81 2.02 -2.58
N LEU A 95 4.87 2.13 -1.24
CA LEU A 95 3.87 2.85 -0.45
C LEU A 95 3.88 4.35 -0.75
N ILE A 96 5.07 4.94 -0.93
CA ILE A 96 5.21 6.36 -1.25
C ILE A 96 4.62 6.65 -2.63
N LEU A 97 4.88 5.77 -3.61
CA LEU A 97 4.32 5.93 -4.96
C LEU A 97 2.80 5.73 -4.98
N ALA A 98 2.26 4.78 -4.21
CA ALA A 98 0.82 4.59 -4.08
C ALA A 98 0.13 5.84 -3.48
N VAL A 99 0.75 6.46 -2.47
CA VAL A 99 0.29 7.74 -1.90
C VAL A 99 0.36 8.85 -2.95
N ALA A 100 1.46 8.95 -3.71
CA ALA A 100 1.60 9.94 -4.77
C ALA A 100 0.53 9.77 -5.87
N GLN A 101 0.24 8.53 -6.29
CA GLN A 101 -0.84 8.20 -7.23
C GLN A 101 -2.22 8.65 -6.70
N ALA A 102 -2.53 8.34 -5.44
CA ALA A 102 -3.80 8.76 -4.84
C ALA A 102 -3.90 10.29 -4.76
N GLY A 103 -2.82 10.96 -4.34
CA GLY A 103 -2.75 12.42 -4.30
C GLY A 103 -2.95 13.08 -5.66
N LEU A 104 -2.32 12.54 -6.70
CA LEU A 104 -2.54 12.99 -8.08
C LEU A 104 -3.99 12.78 -8.51
N SER A 105 -4.59 11.64 -8.20
CA SER A 105 -5.99 11.33 -8.54
C SER A 105 -6.96 12.33 -7.89
N VAL A 106 -6.71 12.69 -6.63
CA VAL A 106 -7.48 13.73 -5.91
C VAL A 106 -7.27 15.11 -6.55
N ALA A 107 -6.04 15.47 -6.92
CA ALA A 107 -5.76 16.73 -7.61
C ALA A 107 -6.48 16.80 -8.96
N PHE A 108 -6.44 15.72 -9.75
CA PHE A 108 -7.17 15.63 -11.01
C PHE A 108 -8.68 15.72 -10.84
N LEU A 109 -9.24 15.09 -9.80
CA LEU A 109 -10.64 15.25 -9.46
C LEU A 109 -10.96 16.73 -9.24
N ALA A 110 -10.18 17.44 -8.42
CA ALA A 110 -10.38 18.86 -8.15
C ALA A 110 -10.36 19.71 -9.44
N PHE A 111 -9.42 19.46 -10.35
CA PHE A 111 -9.39 20.12 -11.66
C PHE A 111 -10.54 19.70 -12.58
N SER A 112 -11.01 18.46 -12.49
CA SER A 112 -12.11 17.98 -13.33
C SER A 112 -13.46 18.57 -12.92
N LEU A 113 -13.66 18.85 -11.62
CA LEU A 113 -14.91 19.42 -11.10
C LEU A 113 -15.22 20.79 -11.72
N THR A 114 -14.21 21.60 -12.02
CA THR A 114 -14.38 22.90 -12.69
C THR A 114 -14.71 22.77 -14.18
N ALA A 115 -14.40 21.62 -14.79
CA ALA A 115 -14.61 21.33 -16.20
C ALA A 115 -15.83 20.43 -16.48
N GLY A 116 -16.76 20.31 -15.51
CA GLY A 116 -17.98 19.50 -15.66
C GLY A 116 -17.88 18.06 -15.14
N GLY A 117 -16.84 17.74 -14.35
CA GLY A 117 -16.72 16.60 -13.43
C GLY A 117 -17.12 15.21 -13.96
N SER A 118 -16.17 14.28 -14.09
CA SER A 118 -16.51 12.90 -14.47
C SER A 118 -16.68 12.01 -13.24
N LEU A 119 -17.71 11.15 -13.24
CA LEU A 119 -17.88 10.11 -12.21
C LEU A 119 -16.66 9.18 -12.13
N ALA A 120 -15.93 9.03 -13.24
CA ALA A 120 -14.73 8.21 -13.31
C ALA A 120 -13.56 8.82 -12.51
N THR A 121 -13.34 10.14 -12.56
CA THR A 121 -12.28 10.79 -11.76
C THR A 121 -12.60 10.73 -10.27
N LEU A 122 -13.88 10.82 -9.89
CA LEU A 122 -14.31 10.62 -8.51
C LEU A 122 -14.05 9.19 -8.05
N ALA A 123 -14.43 8.20 -8.85
CA ALA A 123 -14.21 6.79 -8.54
C ALA A 123 -12.71 6.48 -8.40
N GLU A 124 -11.85 6.96 -9.31
CA GLU A 124 -10.39 6.76 -9.24
C GLU A 124 -9.80 7.36 -7.95
N ALA A 125 -10.23 8.56 -7.56
CA ALA A 125 -9.79 9.20 -6.33
C ALA A 125 -10.23 8.43 -5.07
N VAL A 126 -11.51 8.02 -5.00
CA VAL A 126 -12.04 7.24 -3.87
C VAL A 126 -11.33 5.90 -3.74
N VAL A 127 -11.18 5.16 -4.84
CA VAL A 127 -10.47 3.88 -4.84
C VAL A 127 -9.01 4.06 -4.44
N GLY A 128 -8.33 5.10 -4.95
CA GLY A 128 -6.96 5.43 -4.56
C GLY A 128 -6.81 5.69 -3.06
N ILE A 129 -7.72 6.44 -2.46
CA ILE A 129 -7.75 6.70 -1.00
C ILE A 129 -7.93 5.40 -0.23
N LEU A 130 -8.91 4.57 -0.61
CA LEU A 130 -9.18 3.30 0.08
C LEU A 130 -7.98 2.34 0.01
N ILE A 131 -7.32 2.27 -1.14
CA ILE A 131 -6.10 1.49 -1.33
C ILE A 131 -5.00 2.00 -0.39
N VAL A 132 -4.77 3.31 -0.33
CA VAL A 132 -3.75 3.90 0.55
C VAL A 132 -4.07 3.64 2.02
N MET A 133 -5.31 3.82 2.46
CA MET A 133 -5.71 3.50 3.83
C MET A 133 -5.43 2.04 4.17
N TYR A 134 -5.81 1.10 3.29
CA TYR A 134 -5.50 -0.30 3.46
C TYR A 134 -3.98 -0.57 3.54
N LEU A 135 -3.19 0.03 2.65
CA LEU A 135 -1.74 -0.14 2.61
C LEU A 135 -1.02 0.46 3.84
N ILE A 136 -1.57 1.52 4.44
CA ILE A 136 -1.00 2.19 5.61
C ILE A 136 -1.37 1.48 6.92
N ASP A 137 -2.63 1.09 7.09
CA ASP A 137 -3.14 0.57 8.36
C ASP A 137 -3.30 -0.96 8.39
N GLY A 138 -3.35 -1.62 7.23
CA GLY A 138 -3.49 -3.05 7.15
C GLY A 138 -2.31 -3.77 7.82
N GLN A 139 -2.60 -4.80 8.63
CA GLN A 139 -1.56 -5.60 9.29
C GLN A 139 -0.62 -6.28 8.27
N ARG A 140 -1.20 -6.84 7.20
CA ARG A 140 -0.45 -7.52 6.14
C ARG A 140 0.46 -6.55 5.37
N PRO A 141 -0.03 -5.42 4.84
CA PRO A 141 0.83 -4.41 4.23
C PRO A 141 1.94 -3.89 5.17
N ASN A 142 1.63 -3.63 6.44
CA ASN A 142 2.65 -3.17 7.38
C ASN A 142 3.77 -4.21 7.58
N LEU A 143 3.44 -5.50 7.63
CA LEU A 143 4.46 -6.54 7.70
C LEU A 143 5.22 -6.68 6.37
N ALA A 144 4.50 -6.72 5.24
CA ALA A 144 5.08 -6.95 3.92
C ALA A 144 5.99 -5.81 3.43
N TYR A 145 5.66 -4.55 3.71
CA TYR A 145 6.33 -3.38 3.13
C TYR A 145 7.10 -2.54 4.16
N ARG A 146 6.69 -2.56 5.43
CA ARG A 146 7.32 -1.76 6.51
C ARG A 146 8.01 -2.61 7.56
N TYR A 147 7.97 -3.92 7.39
CA TYR A 147 8.60 -4.90 8.28
C TYR A 147 8.23 -4.66 9.74
N ARG A 148 6.95 -4.35 10.00
CA ARG A 148 6.45 -4.09 11.36
C ARG A 148 5.05 -4.64 11.58
N TYR A 149 4.73 -5.02 12.82
CA TYR A 149 3.39 -5.44 13.22
C TYR A 149 2.99 -4.81 14.57
N ARG A 150 1.69 -4.74 14.86
CA ARG A 150 1.19 -4.26 16.16
C ARG A 150 1.08 -5.43 17.13
N SER A 151 1.62 -5.27 18.32
CA SER A 151 1.36 -6.11 19.49
C SER A 151 0.59 -5.32 20.54
N TYR A 152 -0.27 -5.96 21.31
CA TYR A 152 -1.03 -5.32 22.39
C TYR A 152 -0.60 -5.91 23.74
N GLN A 153 -0.50 -5.06 24.78
CA GLN A 153 -0.22 -5.55 26.13
C GLN A 153 -1.42 -6.37 26.64
N GLY A 154 -1.19 -7.65 26.95
CA GLY A 154 -2.20 -8.64 27.32
C GLY A 154 -1.95 -10.04 26.75
N GLU A 155 -1.13 -10.18 25.70
CA GLU A 155 -0.79 -11.49 25.10
C GLU A 155 0.60 -12.03 25.52
N ALA A 156 1.37 -11.26 26.28
CA ALA A 156 2.74 -11.59 26.70
C ALA A 156 2.81 -12.25 28.09
N GLU A 157 1.69 -12.38 28.80
CA GLU A 157 1.61 -12.89 30.18
C GLU A 157 0.80 -14.20 30.33
N GLU A 158 0.39 -14.81 29.20
CA GLU A 158 -0.14 -16.20 29.12
C GLU A 158 0.72 -17.09 28.19
#